data_AF-A0A4W3HS14-F1
#
_entry.id   AF-A0A4W3HS14-F1
#
_cell.length_a   1.000
_cell.length_b   1.000
_cell.length_c   1.000
_cell.angle_alpha   90.00
_cell.angle_beta   90.00
_cell.angle_gamma   90.00
#
_symmetry.space_group_name_H-M   'P 1'
#
loop_
_entity.id
_entity.type
_entity.pdbx_description
1 polymer ?
#
loop_
_entity_poly.entity_id
_entity_poly.type
_entity_poly.pdbx_seq_one_letter_code
_entity_poly.pdbx_strand_id
1 'polypeptide(L)'
;MDSLKFRRQELKYKEGELKEQIVKFEKFLKENDSKRKRAYNKANMEQELIKQKERDILKLLQEMDRIIQQNIKLKKKLQKYAIYLNYMEQVTQLSEEFQEPTVAKARFETLIITRDDLLMSEGENQAAIKEIKNRLTKFVKQKSNDILMYNNDLTNKQNQLERAKMHTMKLEASWTVIQNTAAKRTLVLGTVRMAVQNLHNIVKKEQGLLMECPVGEINGQLDTIQQYLLDLKEMLIDIYKRDTVISASTLLFLKK
;
A
#
# COMPACT_ATOMS: atom_id res chain seq x y z
N MET A 1 65.58 -52.08 -128.00
CA MET A 1 65.41 -51.21 -126.81
C MET A 1 64.15 -51.57 -126.00
N ASP A 2 63.37 -52.58 -126.41
CA ASP A 2 61.98 -52.75 -125.96
C ASP A 2 61.79 -53.76 -124.81
N SER A 3 62.69 -54.74 -124.66
CA SER A 3 62.65 -55.72 -123.55
C SER A 3 62.92 -55.09 -122.17
N LEU A 4 63.86 -54.13 -122.10
CA LEU A 4 64.18 -53.36 -120.89
C LEU A 4 63.03 -52.42 -120.49
N LYS A 5 62.23 -51.93 -121.45
CA LYS A 5 61.04 -51.11 -121.17
C LYS A 5 59.91 -51.95 -120.58
N PHE A 6 59.65 -53.14 -121.15
CA PHE A 6 58.61 -54.05 -120.67
C PHE A 6 58.88 -54.53 -119.24
N ARG A 7 60.14 -54.91 -118.93
CA ARG A 7 60.54 -55.32 -117.57
C ARG A 7 60.47 -54.17 -116.56
N ARG A 8 60.78 -52.93 -116.96
CA ARG A 8 60.57 -51.73 -116.13
C ARG A 8 59.09 -51.45 -115.86
N GLN A 9 58.22 -51.73 -116.83
CA GLN A 9 56.78 -51.53 -116.70
C GLN A 9 56.14 -52.59 -115.77
N GLU A 10 56.57 -53.84 -115.91
CA GLU A 10 56.16 -54.94 -115.02
C GLU A 10 56.63 -54.72 -113.57
N LEU A 11 57.88 -54.26 -113.38
CA LEU A 11 58.41 -53.88 -112.07
C LEU A 11 57.61 -52.72 -111.45
N LYS A 12 57.28 -51.69 -112.24
CA LYS A 12 56.42 -50.59 -111.76
C LYS A 12 55.02 -51.06 -111.38
N TYR A 13 54.44 -52.00 -112.12
CA TYR A 13 53.13 -52.56 -111.80
C TYR A 13 53.17 -53.36 -110.49
N LYS A 14 54.14 -54.27 -110.34
CA LYS A 14 54.34 -55.05 -109.12
C LYS A 14 54.69 -54.17 -107.92
N GLU A 15 55.47 -53.10 -108.11
CA GLU A 15 55.74 -52.11 -107.07
C GLU A 15 54.47 -51.33 -106.68
N GLY A 16 53.60 -51.03 -107.64
CA GLY A 16 52.28 -50.44 -107.40
C GLY A 16 51.35 -51.36 -106.59
N GLU A 17 51.25 -52.64 -106.96
CA GLU A 17 50.48 -53.64 -106.21
C GLU A 17 51.02 -53.83 -104.78
N LEU A 18 52.34 -53.90 -104.62
CA LEU A 18 52.97 -53.99 -103.30
C LEU A 18 52.65 -52.78 -102.43
N LYS A 19 52.70 -51.56 -103.00
CA LYS A 19 52.31 -50.34 -102.28
C LYS A 19 50.83 -50.38 -101.88
N GLU A 20 49.95 -50.87 -102.75
CA GLU A 20 48.52 -50.98 -102.44
C GLU A 20 48.23 -52.04 -101.36
N GLN A 21 48.93 -53.17 -101.40
CA GLN A 21 48.88 -54.23 -100.38
C GLN A 21 49.38 -53.72 -99.02
N ILE A 22 50.47 -52.95 -99.01
CA ILE A 22 51.00 -52.31 -97.78
C ILE A 22 49.95 -51.36 -97.18
N VAL A 23 49.33 -50.50 -97.99
CA VAL A 23 48.28 -49.59 -97.51
C VAL A 23 47.06 -50.35 -96.96
N LYS A 24 46.65 -51.44 -97.63
CA LYS A 24 45.56 -52.31 -97.14
C LYS A 24 45.94 -53.00 -95.82
N PHE A 25 47.17 -53.45 -95.68
CA PHE A 25 47.68 -54.09 -94.47
C PHE A 25 47.81 -53.11 -93.31
N GLU A 26 48.34 -51.91 -93.54
CA GLU A 26 48.37 -50.82 -92.55
C GLU A 26 46.96 -50.45 -92.08
N LYS A 27 45.99 -50.36 -93.01
CA LYS A 27 44.58 -50.13 -92.67
C LYS A 27 44.02 -51.26 -91.82
N PHE A 28 44.29 -52.51 -92.16
CA PHE A 28 43.88 -53.68 -91.39
C PHE A 28 44.48 -53.69 -89.98
N LEU A 29 45.78 -53.41 -89.84
CA LEU A 29 46.45 -53.29 -88.54
C LEU A 29 45.80 -52.21 -87.69
N LYS A 30 45.57 -51.02 -88.26
CA LYS A 30 44.92 -49.89 -87.56
C LYS A 30 43.49 -50.22 -87.12
N GLU A 31 42.72 -50.91 -87.96
CA GLU A 31 41.37 -51.36 -87.62
C GLU A 31 41.37 -52.46 -86.55
N ASN A 32 42.32 -53.40 -86.60
CA ASN A 32 42.47 -54.45 -85.61
C ASN A 32 42.89 -53.87 -84.26
N ASP A 33 43.87 -52.98 -84.23
CA ASP A 33 44.28 -52.25 -83.01
C ASP A 33 43.12 -51.42 -82.44
N SER A 34 42.32 -50.78 -83.30
CA SER A 34 41.10 -50.07 -82.87
C SER A 34 40.04 -51.03 -82.28
N LYS A 35 39.85 -52.22 -82.86
CA LYS A 35 38.96 -53.25 -82.30
C LYS A 35 39.49 -53.78 -80.96
N ARG A 36 40.79 -54.08 -80.87
CA ARG A 36 41.47 -54.53 -79.65
C ARG A 36 41.37 -53.49 -78.55
N LYS A 37 41.64 -52.22 -78.85
CA LYS A 37 41.52 -51.10 -77.90
C LYS A 37 40.08 -50.91 -77.43
N ARG A 38 39.08 -51.02 -78.32
CA ARG A 38 37.67 -50.96 -77.93
C ARG A 38 37.25 -52.12 -77.03
N ALA A 39 37.65 -53.34 -77.36
CA ALA A 39 37.37 -54.52 -76.55
C ALA A 39 38.01 -54.40 -75.16
N TYR A 40 39.28 -53.97 -75.10
CA TYR A 40 39.99 -53.74 -73.84
C TYR A 40 39.33 -52.66 -72.99
N ASN A 41 38.98 -51.51 -73.58
CA ASN A 41 38.29 -50.44 -72.86
C ASN A 41 36.91 -50.88 -72.36
N LYS A 42 36.15 -51.64 -73.16
CA LYS A 42 34.85 -52.17 -72.75
C LYS A 42 34.98 -53.14 -71.57
N ALA A 43 35.96 -54.05 -71.63
CA ALA A 43 36.23 -54.97 -70.52
C ALA A 43 36.62 -54.21 -69.23
N ASN A 44 37.49 -53.19 -69.34
CA ASN A 44 37.85 -52.36 -68.18
C ASN A 44 36.64 -51.57 -67.63
N MET A 45 35.79 -51.01 -68.48
CA MET A 45 34.56 -50.33 -68.06
C MET A 45 33.60 -51.28 -67.35
N GLU A 46 33.40 -52.49 -67.87
CA GLU A 46 32.57 -53.52 -67.22
C GLU A 46 33.16 -53.93 -65.86
N GLN A 47 34.49 -54.11 -65.76
CA GLN A 47 35.14 -54.40 -64.48
C GLN A 47 34.96 -53.28 -63.45
N GLU A 48 35.11 -52.02 -63.83
CA GLU A 48 34.88 -50.90 -62.89
C GLU A 48 33.41 -50.79 -62.49
N LEU A 49 32.47 -51.04 -63.41
CA LEU A 49 31.04 -51.09 -63.11
C LEU A 49 30.72 -52.21 -62.11
N ILE A 50 31.31 -53.41 -62.27
CA ILE A 50 31.14 -54.52 -61.33
C ILE A 50 31.65 -54.11 -59.94
N LYS A 51 32.86 -53.55 -59.84
CA LYS A 51 33.41 -53.08 -58.55
C LYS A 51 32.54 -51.99 -57.90
N GLN A 52 31.93 -51.11 -58.70
CA GLN A 52 30.99 -50.12 -58.18
C GLN A 52 29.73 -50.80 -57.63
N LYS A 53 29.13 -51.73 -58.39
CA LYS A 53 27.94 -52.47 -57.95
C LYS A 53 28.21 -53.32 -56.71
N GLU A 54 29.37 -53.96 -56.60
CA GLU A 54 29.76 -54.70 -55.40
C GLU A 54 29.86 -53.79 -54.17
N ARG A 55 30.43 -52.59 -54.31
CA ARG A 55 30.46 -51.59 -53.23
C ARG A 55 29.06 -51.13 -52.83
N ASP A 56 28.18 -50.93 -53.80
CA ASP A 56 26.80 -50.52 -53.53
C ASP A 56 26.00 -51.64 -52.85
N ILE A 57 26.18 -52.89 -53.28
CA ILE A 57 25.60 -54.08 -52.63
C ILE A 57 26.02 -54.15 -51.17
N LEU A 58 27.32 -53.98 -50.87
CA LEU A 58 27.82 -54.00 -49.50
C LEU A 58 27.21 -52.89 -48.64
N LYS A 59 27.08 -51.67 -49.16
CA LYS A 59 26.43 -50.55 -48.45
C LYS A 59 24.97 -50.85 -48.16
N LEU A 60 24.22 -51.32 -49.16
CA LEU A 60 22.81 -51.67 -49.01
C LEU A 60 22.60 -52.81 -48.02
N LEU A 61 23.47 -53.82 -48.02
CA LEU A 61 23.41 -54.91 -47.03
C LEU A 61 23.65 -54.40 -45.61
N GLN A 62 24.58 -53.45 -45.41
CA GLN A 62 24.80 -52.83 -44.11
C GLN A 62 23.61 -51.97 -43.65
N GLU A 63 22.98 -51.22 -44.55
CA GLU A 63 21.77 -50.46 -44.24
C GLU A 63 20.59 -51.38 -43.89
N MET A 64 20.42 -52.46 -44.65
CA MET A 64 19.41 -53.47 -44.39
C MET A 64 19.59 -54.08 -42.99
N ASP A 65 20.82 -54.49 -42.62
CA ASP A 65 21.08 -55.03 -41.29
C ASP A 65 20.79 -53.99 -40.19
N ARG A 66 21.20 -52.72 -40.37
CA ARG A 66 20.87 -51.64 -39.42
C ARG A 66 19.37 -51.49 -39.21
N ILE A 67 18.59 -51.48 -40.28
CA ILE A 67 17.12 -51.37 -40.21
C ILE A 67 16.52 -52.58 -39.52
N ILE A 68 17.00 -53.80 -39.84
CA ILE A 68 16.54 -55.03 -39.18
C ILE A 68 16.81 -54.97 -37.67
N GLN A 69 18.01 -54.56 -37.26
CA GLN A 69 18.35 -54.43 -35.84
C GLN A 69 17.48 -53.38 -35.13
N GLN A 70 17.19 -52.24 -35.78
CA GLN A 70 16.26 -51.24 -35.26
C GLN A 70 14.85 -51.81 -35.12
N ASN A 71 14.36 -52.55 -36.11
CA ASN A 71 13.04 -53.15 -36.10
C ASN A 71 12.92 -54.19 -34.97
N ILE A 72 13.94 -55.03 -34.76
CA ILE A 72 14.00 -55.98 -33.65
C ILE A 72 13.95 -55.23 -32.30
N LYS A 73 14.73 -54.15 -32.14
CA LYS A 73 14.71 -53.33 -30.91
C LYS A 73 13.32 -52.72 -30.67
N LEU A 74 12.68 -52.20 -31.70
CA LEU A 74 11.34 -51.61 -31.62
C LEU A 74 10.27 -52.66 -31.29
N LYS A 75 10.32 -53.84 -31.92
CA LYS A 75 9.41 -54.96 -31.61
C LYS A 75 9.54 -55.41 -30.16
N LYS A 76 10.76 -55.53 -29.62
CA LYS A 76 10.98 -55.85 -28.21
C LYS A 76 10.38 -54.78 -27.28
N LYS A 77 10.55 -53.50 -27.61
CA LYS A 77 9.92 -52.40 -26.86
C LYS A 77 8.39 -52.49 -26.93
N LEU A 78 7.82 -52.70 -28.11
CA LEU A 78 6.38 -52.83 -28.30
C LEU A 78 5.81 -53.99 -27.47
N GLN A 79 6.46 -55.15 -27.48
CA GLN A 79 6.07 -56.29 -26.65
C GLN A 79 6.13 -55.95 -25.15
N LYS A 80 7.19 -55.26 -24.71
CA LYS A 80 7.29 -54.80 -23.32
C LYS A 80 6.14 -53.86 -22.94
N TYR A 81 5.75 -52.96 -23.84
CA TYR A 81 4.70 -51.98 -23.57
C TYR A 81 3.26 -52.49 -23.82
N ALA A 82 3.09 -53.61 -24.53
CA ALA A 82 1.78 -54.19 -24.84
C ALA A 82 0.97 -54.49 -23.58
N ILE A 83 1.63 -54.83 -22.47
CA ILE A 83 0.98 -55.08 -21.17
C ILE A 83 0.20 -53.83 -20.71
N TYR A 84 0.76 -52.64 -20.86
CA TYR A 84 0.10 -51.40 -20.45
C TYR A 84 -1.07 -51.05 -21.37
N LEU A 85 -0.93 -51.29 -22.67
CA LEU A 85 -2.03 -51.08 -23.61
C LEU A 85 -3.20 -52.01 -23.29
N ASN A 86 -2.95 -53.32 -23.12
CA ASN A 86 -3.98 -54.30 -22.75
C ASN A 86 -4.66 -53.93 -21.42
N TYR A 87 -3.88 -53.49 -20.43
CA TYR A 87 -4.43 -53.03 -19.16
C TYR A 87 -5.34 -51.82 -19.36
N MET A 88 -4.89 -50.80 -20.10
CA MET A 88 -5.70 -49.60 -20.36
C MET A 88 -6.96 -49.93 -21.17
N GLU A 89 -6.87 -50.81 -22.16
CA GLU A 89 -8.03 -51.29 -22.92
C GLU A 89 -9.05 -51.99 -22.03
N GLN A 90 -8.60 -52.88 -21.12
CA GLN A 90 -9.47 -53.53 -20.13
C GLN A 90 -10.14 -52.49 -19.21
N VAL A 91 -9.39 -51.51 -18.72
CA VAL A 91 -9.94 -50.45 -17.86
C VAL A 91 -10.96 -49.59 -18.61
N THR A 92 -10.70 -49.26 -19.89
CA THR A 92 -11.67 -48.51 -20.71
C THR A 92 -12.91 -49.32 -21.05
N GLN A 93 -12.79 -50.63 -21.25
CA GLN A 93 -13.95 -51.51 -21.47
C GLN A 93 -14.87 -51.58 -20.24
N LEU A 94 -14.31 -51.45 -19.03
CA LEU A 94 -15.06 -51.41 -17.79
C LEU A 94 -15.64 -50.02 -17.49
N SER A 95 -15.18 -48.97 -18.18
CA SER A 95 -15.59 -47.59 -17.94
C SER A 95 -16.61 -47.16 -18.98
N GLU A 96 -17.79 -46.70 -18.53
CA GLU A 96 -18.82 -46.20 -19.45
C GLU A 96 -18.46 -44.82 -20.05
N GLU A 97 -17.57 -44.06 -19.42
CA GLU A 97 -17.20 -42.70 -19.84
C GLU A 97 -16.12 -42.67 -20.94
N PHE A 98 -15.32 -43.71 -21.09
CA PHE A 98 -14.15 -43.70 -21.96
C PHE A 98 -14.14 -44.89 -22.91
N GLN A 99 -14.42 -44.63 -24.20
CA GLN A 99 -14.44 -45.68 -25.23
C GLN A 99 -13.05 -46.12 -25.70
N GLU A 100 -12.04 -45.24 -25.61
CA GLU A 100 -10.67 -45.54 -26.03
C GLU A 100 -9.61 -45.04 -25.02
N PRO A 101 -8.48 -45.75 -24.84
CA PRO A 101 -7.38 -45.31 -23.99
C PRO A 101 -6.79 -43.94 -24.37
N THR A 102 -6.82 -43.61 -25.65
CA THR A 102 -6.39 -42.32 -26.23
C THR A 102 -7.23 -41.16 -25.72
N VAL A 103 -8.55 -41.34 -25.65
CA VAL A 103 -9.50 -40.34 -25.16
C VAL A 103 -9.32 -40.12 -23.65
N ALA A 104 -9.16 -41.19 -22.89
CA ALA A 104 -8.87 -41.11 -21.45
C ALA A 104 -7.58 -40.34 -21.17
N LYS A 105 -6.52 -40.60 -21.95
CA LYS A 105 -5.25 -39.89 -21.87
C LYS A 105 -5.41 -38.39 -22.19
N ALA A 106 -6.10 -38.04 -23.27
CA ALA A 106 -6.31 -36.64 -23.66
C ALA A 106 -7.09 -35.84 -22.61
N ARG A 107 -8.12 -36.45 -21.99
CA ARG A 107 -8.84 -35.83 -20.87
C ARG A 107 -7.94 -35.66 -19.65
N PHE A 108 -7.11 -36.65 -19.34
CA PHE A 108 -6.15 -36.56 -18.24
C PHE A 108 -5.12 -35.44 -18.46
N GLU A 109 -4.57 -35.32 -19.68
CA GLU A 109 -3.66 -34.22 -20.04
C GLU A 109 -4.35 -32.85 -19.88
N THR A 110 -5.60 -32.73 -20.35
CA THR A 110 -6.41 -31.52 -20.18
C THR A 110 -6.68 -31.21 -18.71
N LEU A 111 -6.93 -32.24 -17.89
CA LEU A 111 -7.17 -32.09 -16.45
C LEU A 111 -5.91 -31.64 -15.72
N ILE A 112 -4.74 -32.13 -16.11
CA ILE A 112 -3.45 -31.65 -15.57
C ILE A 112 -3.27 -30.17 -15.89
N ILE A 113 -3.46 -29.78 -17.16
CA ILE A 113 -3.32 -28.38 -17.58
C ILE A 113 -4.28 -27.50 -16.77
N THR A 114 -5.57 -27.87 -16.73
CA THR A 114 -6.58 -27.14 -15.96
C THR A 114 -6.23 -27.06 -14.48
N ARG A 115 -5.71 -28.15 -13.88
CA ARG A 115 -5.29 -28.16 -12.48
C ARG A 115 -4.15 -27.17 -12.25
N ASP A 116 -3.16 -27.16 -13.12
CA ASP A 116 -1.99 -26.29 -12.98
C ASP A 116 -2.40 -24.81 -13.15
N ASP A 117 -3.29 -24.50 -14.08
CA ASP A 117 -3.88 -23.17 -14.25
C ASP A 117 -4.68 -22.73 -13.00
N LEU A 118 -5.48 -23.64 -12.43
CA LEU A 118 -6.23 -23.39 -11.20
C LEU A 118 -5.31 -23.14 -10.00
N LEU A 119 -4.24 -23.92 -9.86
CA LEU A 119 -3.25 -23.72 -8.78
C LEU A 119 -2.53 -22.38 -8.92
N MET A 120 -2.19 -21.97 -10.13
CA MET A 120 -1.61 -20.65 -10.39
C MET A 120 -2.58 -19.53 -10.02
N SER A 121 -3.83 -19.61 -10.50
CA SER A 121 -4.87 -18.64 -10.18
C SER A 121 -5.18 -18.57 -8.68
N GLU A 122 -5.21 -19.72 -8.00
CA GLU A 122 -5.38 -19.77 -6.55
C GLU A 122 -4.22 -19.07 -5.83
N GLY A 123 -2.98 -19.30 -6.26
CA GLY A 123 -1.80 -18.63 -5.70
C GLY A 123 -1.88 -17.10 -5.82
N GLU A 124 -2.28 -16.59 -6.99
CA GLU A 124 -2.49 -15.15 -7.21
C GLU A 124 -3.60 -14.59 -6.33
N ASN A 125 -4.74 -15.28 -6.25
CA ASN A 125 -5.85 -14.89 -5.41
C ASN A 125 -5.47 -14.88 -3.92
N GLN A 126 -4.73 -15.88 -3.44
CA GLN A 126 -4.24 -15.92 -2.06
C GLN A 126 -3.26 -14.77 -1.78
N ALA A 127 -2.39 -14.42 -2.73
CA ALA A 127 -1.50 -13.28 -2.61
C ALA A 127 -2.28 -11.95 -2.50
N ALA A 128 -3.28 -11.74 -3.36
CA ALA A 128 -4.15 -10.56 -3.32
C ALA A 128 -4.93 -10.47 -1.99
N ILE A 129 -5.50 -11.58 -1.51
CA ILE A 129 -6.19 -11.64 -0.21
C ILE A 129 -5.22 -11.29 0.92
N LYS A 130 -4.00 -11.81 0.89
CA LYS A 130 -2.98 -11.53 1.90
C LYS A 130 -2.59 -10.04 1.90
N GLU A 131 -2.47 -9.43 0.73
CA GLU A 131 -2.19 -8.00 0.60
C GLU A 131 -3.32 -7.15 1.21
N ILE A 132 -4.58 -7.45 0.85
CA ILE A 132 -5.75 -6.74 1.39
C ILE A 132 -5.83 -6.91 2.91
N LYS A 133 -5.63 -8.12 3.43
CA LYS A 133 -5.59 -8.38 4.89
C LYS A 133 -4.49 -7.60 5.59
N ASN A 134 -3.31 -7.51 4.99
CA ASN A 134 -2.20 -6.73 5.52
C ASN A 134 -2.53 -5.23 5.54
N ARG A 135 -3.11 -4.69 4.46
CA ARG A 135 -3.55 -3.30 4.38
C ARG A 135 -4.62 -2.98 5.42
N LEU A 136 -5.61 -3.86 5.58
CA LEU A 136 -6.65 -3.73 6.59
C LEU A 136 -6.05 -3.74 8.00
N THR A 137 -5.15 -4.68 8.30
CA THR A 137 -4.50 -4.76 9.61
C THR A 137 -3.71 -3.49 9.94
N LYS A 138 -2.97 -2.95 8.97
CA LYS A 138 -2.26 -1.67 9.12
C LYS A 138 -3.24 -0.52 9.39
N PHE A 139 -4.33 -0.45 8.62
CA PHE A 139 -5.34 0.60 8.78
C PHE A 139 -6.01 0.53 10.15
N VAL A 140 -6.41 -0.65 10.60
CA VAL A 140 -7.01 -0.84 11.93
C VAL A 140 -6.04 -0.43 13.03
N LYS A 141 -4.76 -0.82 12.95
CA LYS A 141 -3.73 -0.38 13.91
C LYS A 141 -3.58 1.13 13.92
N GLN A 142 -3.50 1.76 12.76
CA GLN A 142 -3.41 3.22 12.65
C GLN A 142 -4.64 3.89 13.28
N LYS A 143 -5.85 3.43 12.97
CA LYS A 143 -7.07 4.00 13.55
C LYS A 143 -7.21 3.77 15.04
N SER A 144 -6.75 2.63 15.55
CA SER A 144 -6.67 2.40 16.99
C SER A 144 -5.73 3.40 17.67
N ASN A 145 -4.59 3.72 17.05
CA ASN A 145 -3.67 4.73 17.56
C ASN A 145 -4.28 6.14 17.51
N ASP A 146 -4.97 6.50 16.42
CA ASP A 146 -5.68 7.77 16.28
C ASP A 146 -6.72 7.93 17.42
N ILE A 147 -7.51 6.88 17.70
CA ILE A 147 -8.50 6.88 18.79
C ILE A 147 -7.84 7.10 20.15
N LEU A 148 -6.71 6.44 20.43
CA LEU A 148 -5.97 6.63 21.67
C LEU A 148 -5.46 8.07 21.81
N MET A 149 -4.95 8.66 20.72
CA MET A 149 -4.52 10.05 20.70
C MET A 149 -5.69 11.00 20.99
N TYR A 150 -6.83 10.84 20.31
CA TYR A 150 -8.01 11.66 20.55
C TYR A 150 -8.58 11.51 21.96
N ASN A 151 -8.54 10.32 22.55
CA ASN A 151 -8.96 10.10 23.94
C ASN A 151 -8.05 10.82 24.93
N ASN A 152 -6.73 10.81 24.69
CA ASN A 152 -5.78 11.58 25.50
C ASN A 152 -6.05 13.08 25.38
N ASP A 153 -6.30 13.58 24.17
CA ASP A 153 -6.62 14.99 23.94
C ASP A 153 -7.94 15.40 24.61
N LEU A 154 -8.98 14.55 24.51
CA LEU A 154 -10.25 14.75 25.19
C LEU A 154 -10.06 14.85 26.70
N THR A 155 -9.29 13.92 27.29
CA THR A 155 -8.97 13.92 28.72
C THR A 155 -8.24 15.21 29.11
N ASN A 156 -7.27 15.66 28.31
CA ASN A 156 -6.57 16.91 28.53
C ASN A 156 -7.51 18.13 28.50
N LYS A 157 -8.43 18.17 27.54
CA LYS A 157 -9.43 19.25 27.43
C LYS A 157 -10.43 19.22 28.58
N GLN A 158 -10.89 18.05 29.02
CA GLN A 158 -11.73 17.90 30.21
C GLN A 158 -11.03 18.43 31.46
N ASN A 159 -9.76 18.05 31.67
CA ASN A 159 -8.95 18.55 32.79
C ASN A 159 -8.73 20.07 32.76
N GLN A 160 -8.61 20.68 31.57
CA GLN A 160 -8.53 22.14 31.43
C GLN A 160 -9.85 22.80 31.79
N LEU A 161 -10.97 22.24 31.32
CA LEU A 161 -12.31 22.73 31.61
C LEU A 161 -12.61 22.66 33.12
N GLU A 162 -12.31 21.55 33.77
CA GLU A 162 -12.50 21.40 35.21
C GLU A 162 -11.66 22.41 36.00
N ARG A 163 -10.40 22.63 35.60
CA ARG A 163 -9.56 23.67 36.21
C ARG A 163 -10.15 25.07 36.08
N ALA A 164 -10.65 25.43 34.89
CA ALA A 164 -11.29 26.71 34.66
C ALA A 164 -12.59 26.86 35.48
N LYS A 165 -13.41 25.81 35.55
CA LYS A 165 -14.63 25.77 36.39
C LYS A 165 -14.31 25.96 37.86
N MET A 166 -13.33 25.21 38.39
CA MET A 166 -12.90 25.35 39.79
C MET A 166 -12.40 26.77 40.08
N HIS A 167 -11.65 27.38 39.17
CA HIS A 167 -11.21 28.76 39.33
C HIS A 167 -12.38 29.74 39.35
N THR A 168 -13.33 29.59 38.43
CA THR A 168 -14.54 30.41 38.35
C THR A 168 -15.37 30.30 39.63
N MET A 169 -15.60 29.08 40.12
CA MET A 169 -16.31 28.85 41.39
C MET A 169 -15.64 29.54 42.58
N LYS A 170 -14.29 29.56 42.65
CA LYS A 170 -13.56 30.28 43.70
C LYS A 170 -13.78 31.80 43.61
N LEU A 171 -13.76 32.35 42.40
CA LEU A 171 -14.00 33.77 42.18
C LEU A 171 -15.45 34.14 42.52
N GLU A 172 -16.42 33.34 42.11
CA GLU A 172 -17.84 33.54 42.45
C GLU A 172 -18.10 33.48 43.96
N ALA A 173 -17.44 32.56 44.67
CA ALA A 173 -17.52 32.48 46.13
C ALA A 173 -16.95 33.75 46.78
N SER A 174 -15.77 34.21 46.35
CA SER A 174 -15.17 35.46 46.83
C SER A 174 -16.05 36.67 46.53
N TRP A 175 -16.60 36.73 45.30
CA TRP A 175 -17.52 37.78 44.87
C TRP A 175 -18.78 37.82 45.75
N THR A 176 -19.36 36.66 46.06
CA THR A 176 -20.52 36.55 46.94
C THR A 176 -20.22 37.09 48.34
N VAL A 177 -19.02 36.81 48.88
CA VAL A 177 -18.59 37.35 50.18
C VAL A 177 -18.46 38.88 50.13
N ILE A 178 -17.85 39.42 49.07
CA ILE A 178 -17.71 40.87 48.87
C ILE A 178 -19.10 41.52 48.76
N GLN A 179 -19.99 40.96 47.95
CA GLN A 179 -21.34 41.46 47.75
C GLN A 179 -22.14 41.45 49.06
N ASN A 180 -22.10 40.35 49.82
CA ASN A 180 -22.74 40.25 51.14
C ASN A 180 -22.17 41.26 52.13
N THR A 181 -20.85 41.48 52.12
CA THR A 181 -20.19 42.45 52.98
C THR A 181 -20.58 43.88 52.61
N ALA A 182 -20.62 44.20 51.32
CA ALA A 182 -21.09 45.48 50.81
C ALA A 182 -22.56 45.72 51.19
N ALA A 183 -23.44 44.74 50.99
CA ALA A 183 -24.84 44.82 51.39
C ALA A 183 -25.01 45.09 52.90
N LYS A 184 -24.25 44.38 53.75
CA LYS A 184 -24.22 44.63 55.20
C LYS A 184 -23.76 46.04 55.55
N ARG A 185 -22.70 46.55 54.91
CA ARG A 185 -22.20 47.92 55.13
C ARG A 185 -23.20 48.97 54.67
N THR A 186 -23.81 48.78 53.51
CA THR A 186 -24.87 49.66 52.98
C THR A 186 -26.08 49.68 53.91
N LEU A 187 -26.49 48.54 54.47
CA LEU A 187 -27.56 48.48 55.45
C LEU A 187 -27.22 49.28 56.71
N VAL A 188 -26.03 49.08 57.29
CA VAL A 188 -25.57 49.84 58.47
C VAL A 188 -25.49 51.34 58.19
N LEU A 189 -24.97 51.72 57.02
CA LEU A 189 -24.94 53.14 56.63
C LEU A 189 -26.35 53.71 56.49
N GLY A 190 -27.29 52.95 55.93
CA GLY A 190 -28.70 53.31 55.83
C GLY A 190 -29.35 53.48 57.21
N THR A 191 -29.12 52.56 58.14
CA THR A 191 -29.67 52.67 59.51
C THR A 191 -29.10 53.85 60.28
N VAL A 192 -27.79 54.10 60.18
CA VAL A 192 -27.16 55.30 60.77
C VAL A 192 -27.75 56.56 60.17
N ARG A 193 -27.88 56.63 58.83
CA ARG A 193 -28.49 57.77 58.15
C ARG A 193 -29.93 58.02 58.61
N MET A 194 -30.74 56.97 58.76
CA MET A 194 -32.10 57.08 59.28
C MET A 194 -32.12 57.56 60.74
N ALA A 195 -31.22 57.06 61.60
CA ALA A 195 -31.12 57.50 62.99
C ALA A 195 -30.73 58.98 63.10
N VAL A 196 -29.76 59.43 62.29
CA VAL A 196 -29.37 60.84 62.19
C VAL A 196 -30.54 61.70 61.73
N GLN A 197 -31.24 61.29 60.66
CA GLN A 197 -32.42 62.02 60.18
C GLN A 197 -33.49 62.12 61.27
N ASN A 198 -33.75 61.03 62.01
CA ASN A 198 -34.72 61.00 63.09
C ASN A 198 -34.32 61.95 64.23
N LEU A 199 -33.06 61.94 64.66
CA LEU A 199 -32.54 62.86 65.69
C LEU A 199 -32.61 64.32 65.22
N HIS A 200 -32.22 64.59 63.98
CA HIS A 200 -32.29 65.93 63.40
C HIS A 200 -33.73 66.44 63.38
N ASN A 201 -34.70 65.59 63.02
CA ASN A 201 -36.12 65.96 63.04
C ASN A 201 -36.62 66.27 64.46
N ILE A 202 -36.12 65.57 65.50
CA ILE A 202 -36.43 65.89 66.90
C ILE A 202 -35.87 67.26 67.27
N VAL A 203 -34.58 67.50 67.02
CA VAL A 203 -33.92 68.79 67.30
C VAL A 203 -34.64 69.94 66.58
N LYS A 204 -34.98 69.75 65.30
CA LYS A 204 -35.75 70.71 64.50
C LYS A 204 -37.11 71.03 65.14
N LYS A 205 -37.80 70.02 65.67
CA LYS A 205 -39.09 70.19 66.34
C LYS A 205 -38.97 71.00 67.63
N GLU A 206 -37.97 70.70 68.46
CA GLU A 206 -37.75 71.39 69.75
C GLU A 206 -37.24 72.83 69.58
N GLN A 207 -36.43 73.11 68.55
CA GLN A 207 -35.93 74.46 68.26
C GLN A 207 -36.91 75.33 67.46
N GLY A 208 -38.04 74.77 66.97
CA GLY A 208 -39.02 75.50 66.16
C GLY A 208 -38.51 75.97 64.79
N LEU A 209 -37.40 75.39 64.27
CA LEU A 209 -36.82 75.80 63.00
C LEU A 209 -37.66 75.29 61.80
N LEU A 210 -38.06 76.20 60.93
CA LEU A 210 -38.77 75.91 59.67
C LEU A 210 -37.84 75.53 58.50
N MET A 211 -36.52 75.50 58.71
CA MET A 211 -35.58 75.34 57.59
C MET A 211 -35.52 73.88 57.11
N GLU A 212 -35.80 73.64 55.83
CA GLU A 212 -35.65 72.34 55.18
C GLU A 212 -34.19 72.12 54.83
N CYS A 213 -33.51 71.25 55.58
CA CYS A 213 -32.22 70.71 55.16
C CYS A 213 -32.50 69.63 54.09
N PRO A 214 -31.93 69.72 52.87
CA PRO A 214 -32.22 68.77 51.81
C PRO A 214 -31.92 67.32 52.22
N VAL A 215 -32.81 66.40 51.82
CA VAL A 215 -32.65 64.95 52.09
C VAL A 215 -31.42 64.42 51.35
N GLY A 216 -30.25 64.45 52.00
CA GLY A 216 -28.98 64.14 51.35
C GLY A 216 -27.74 64.52 52.16
N GLU A 217 -27.78 65.65 52.86
CA GLU A 217 -26.62 66.19 53.58
C GLU A 217 -26.58 65.71 55.03
N ILE A 218 -26.14 64.46 55.22
CA ILE A 218 -25.97 63.86 56.56
C ILE A 218 -25.06 64.71 57.45
N ASN A 219 -23.98 65.27 56.87
CA ASN A 219 -23.03 66.10 57.60
C ASN A 219 -23.71 67.36 58.15
N GLY A 220 -24.50 68.07 57.34
CA GLY A 220 -25.25 69.23 57.81
C GLY A 220 -26.29 68.90 58.88
N GLN A 221 -26.92 67.72 58.80
CA GLN A 221 -27.84 67.25 59.84
C GLN A 221 -27.11 66.97 61.16
N LEU A 222 -25.94 66.33 61.10
CA LEU A 222 -25.09 66.08 62.27
C LEU A 222 -24.56 67.37 62.88
N ASP A 223 -24.11 68.33 62.08
CA ASP A 223 -23.63 69.64 62.56
C ASP A 223 -24.74 70.38 63.33
N THR A 224 -25.98 70.33 62.82
CA THR A 224 -27.14 70.93 63.51
C THR A 224 -27.43 70.25 64.84
N ILE A 225 -27.41 68.90 64.88
CA ILE A 225 -27.60 68.13 66.12
C ILE A 225 -26.48 68.45 67.12
N GLN A 226 -25.23 68.52 66.64
CA GLN A 226 -24.06 68.80 67.45
C GLN A 226 -24.16 70.20 68.08
N GLN A 227 -24.50 71.22 67.29
CA GLN A 227 -24.66 72.57 67.80
C GLN A 227 -25.73 72.63 68.88
N TYR A 228 -26.89 72.01 68.67
CA TYR A 228 -27.95 71.95 69.68
C TYR A 228 -27.50 71.26 70.98
N LEU A 229 -26.76 70.17 70.89
CA LEU A 229 -26.23 69.49 72.08
C LEU A 229 -25.18 70.33 72.83
N LEU A 230 -24.35 71.10 72.10
CA LEU A 230 -23.42 72.04 72.70
C LEU A 230 -24.17 73.18 73.41
N ASP A 231 -25.19 73.74 72.76
CA ASP A 231 -26.03 74.79 73.35
C ASP A 231 -26.74 74.28 74.63
N LEU A 232 -27.29 73.06 74.60
CA LEU A 232 -27.86 72.41 75.80
C LEU A 232 -26.83 72.20 76.91
N LYS A 233 -25.61 71.80 76.56
CA LYS A 233 -24.52 71.61 77.52
C LYS A 233 -24.09 72.94 78.14
N GLU A 234 -23.97 74.00 77.34
CA GLU A 234 -23.66 75.35 77.83
C GLU A 234 -24.77 75.86 78.74
N MET A 235 -26.04 75.69 78.36
CA MET A 235 -27.18 76.01 79.23
C MET A 235 -27.14 75.24 80.54
N LEU A 236 -26.83 73.93 80.52
CA LEU A 236 -26.69 73.12 81.74
C LEU A 236 -25.52 73.58 82.61
N ILE A 237 -24.37 73.88 82.03
CA ILE A 237 -23.21 74.42 82.77
C ILE A 237 -23.58 75.77 83.40
N ASP A 238 -24.30 76.62 82.69
CA ASP A 238 -24.76 77.90 83.21
C ASP A 238 -25.81 77.75 84.31
N ILE A 239 -26.70 76.77 84.23
CA ILE A 239 -27.62 76.40 85.32
C ILE A 239 -26.83 75.90 86.54
N TYR A 240 -25.84 75.03 86.34
CA TYR A 240 -24.99 74.51 87.43
C TYR A 240 -24.13 75.60 88.08
N LYS A 241 -23.64 76.56 87.28
CA LYS A 241 -22.96 77.77 87.77
C LYS A 241 -23.91 78.67 88.54
N ARG A 242 -25.16 78.84 88.09
CA ARG A 242 -26.20 79.58 88.82
C ARG A 242 -26.54 78.89 90.14
N ASP A 243 -26.67 77.57 90.18
CA ASP A 243 -26.94 76.82 91.42
C ASP A 243 -25.77 76.86 92.42
N THR A 244 -24.52 76.84 91.94
CA THR A 244 -23.34 77.03 92.80
C THR A 244 -23.20 78.47 93.30
N VAL A 245 -23.57 79.47 92.50
CA VAL A 245 -23.66 80.88 92.93
C VAL A 245 -24.81 81.08 93.93
N ILE A 246 -25.96 80.42 93.74
CA ILE A 246 -27.09 80.47 94.69
C ILE A 246 -26.70 79.79 96.02
N SER A 247 -25.98 78.67 95.97
CA SER A 247 -25.43 77.98 97.15
C SER A 247 -24.35 78.79 97.88
N ALA A 248 -23.47 79.49 97.14
CA ALA A 248 -22.49 80.41 97.72
C ALA A 248 -23.15 81.68 98.32
N SER A 249 -24.23 82.17 97.70
CA SER A 249 -24.99 83.33 98.17
C SER A 249 -25.82 83.00 99.43
N THR A 250 -26.33 81.77 99.56
CA THR A 250 -27.00 81.30 100.79
C THR A 250 -26.01 81.04 101.92
N LEU A 251 -24.79 80.58 101.65
CA LEU A 251 -23.73 80.43 102.66
C LEU A 251 -23.18 81.77 103.18
N LEU A 252 -23.22 82.84 102.39
CA LEU A 252 -22.88 84.20 102.83
C LEU A 252 -23.98 84.87 103.69
N PHE A 253 -25.24 84.45 103.54
CA PHE A 253 -26.36 84.93 104.38
C PHE A 253 -26.45 84.25 105.76
N LEU A 254 -25.80 83.10 105.94
CA LEU A 254 -25.76 82.36 107.22
C LEU A 254 -24.55 82.71 108.11
N LYS A 255 -23.74 83.71 107.74
CA LYS A 255 -22.50 84.11 108.45
C LYS A 255 -22.56 85.51 109.07
N LYS A 256 -23.75 85.99 109.45
CA LYS A 256 -23.98 87.20 110.26
C LYS A 256 -24.76 86.87 111.52
#